data_AF-A0A848FV68-F1
#
_entry.id   AF-A0A848FV68-F1
#
_cell.length_a   1.000
_cell.length_b   1.000
_cell.length_c   1.000
_cell.angle_alpha   90.00
_cell.angle_beta   90.00
_cell.angle_gamma   90.00
#
_symmetry.space_group_name_H-M   'P 1'
#
loop_
_entity.id
_entity.type
_entity.pdbx_description
1 polymer ?
#
loop_
_entity_poly.entity_id
_entity_poly.type
_entity_poly.pdbx_seq_one_letter_code
_entity_poly.pdbx_strand_id
1 'polypeptide(L)'
;MQKEIFYRLVRIDQLIRIKATGTPVELADKLGISERSVYEYLNLMKELGAPIKFSSYRQTYYYDEEGTFNISFLPKDYNSKAG
;
A
#
# COMPACT_ATOMS: atom_id res chain seq x y z
N MET A 1 -15.25 -6.38 9.76
CA MET A 1 -13.98 -6.49 10.52
C MET A 1 -12.85 -7.12 9.71
N GLN A 2 -12.93 -8.37 9.22
CA GLN A 2 -11.82 -8.98 8.44
C GLN A 2 -11.70 -8.50 6.97
N LYS A 3 -12.77 -8.03 6.32
CA LYS A 3 -12.71 -7.55 4.91
C LYS A 3 -11.92 -6.24 4.74
N GLU A 4 -11.83 -5.44 5.79
CA GLU A 4 -11.25 -4.08 5.73
C GLU A 4 -9.74 -4.08 5.51
N ILE A 5 -9.02 -5.12 5.96
CA ILE A 5 -7.56 -5.16 5.85
C ILE A 5 -7.11 -5.17 4.39
N PHE A 6 -7.67 -6.07 3.57
CA PHE A 6 -7.29 -6.17 2.16
C PHE A 6 -7.66 -4.91 1.39
N TYR A 7 -8.85 -4.35 1.65
CA TYR A 7 -9.27 -3.09 1.04
C TYR A 7 -8.27 -1.95 1.35
N ARG A 8 -7.86 -1.81 2.63
CA ARG A 8 -6.89 -0.79 3.04
C ARG A 8 -5.52 -1.01 2.43
N LEU A 9 -5.02 -2.25 2.36
CA LEU A 9 -3.74 -2.56 1.73
C LEU A 9 -3.75 -2.21 0.24
N VAL A 10 -4.81 -2.57 -0.49
CA VAL A 10 -5.00 -2.20 -1.90
C VAL A 10 -5.09 -0.69 -2.08
N ARG A 11 -5.81 0.00 -1.18
CA ARG A 11 -5.93 1.45 -1.22
C ARG A 11 -4.60 2.16 -0.96
N ILE A 12 -3.81 1.65 0.00
CA ILE A 12 -2.49 2.18 0.30
C ILE A 12 -1.54 1.97 -0.88
N ASP A 13 -1.48 0.76 -1.47
CA ASP A 13 -0.70 0.49 -2.70
C ASP A 13 -1.01 1.52 -3.80
N GLN A 14 -2.30 1.69 -4.10
CA GLN A 14 -2.73 2.62 -5.14
C GLN A 14 -2.21 4.04 -4.86
N LEU A 15 -2.38 4.53 -3.63
CA LEU A 15 -1.97 5.88 -3.24
C LEU A 15 -0.45 6.06 -3.24
N ILE A 16 0.32 5.03 -2.85
CA ILE A 16 1.79 5.04 -2.91
C ILE A 16 2.28 5.11 -4.35
N ARG A 17 1.71 4.30 -5.25
CA ARG A 17 2.10 4.26 -6.67
C ARG A 17 1.89 5.58 -7.38
N ILE A 18 0.76 6.24 -7.12
CA ILE A 18 0.46 7.56 -7.69
C ILE A 18 1.03 8.72 -6.87
N LYS A 19 1.76 8.42 -5.77
CA LYS A 19 2.41 9.41 -4.89
C LYS A 19 1.42 10.43 -4.32
N ALA A 20 0.24 9.96 -3.94
CA ALA A 20 -0.87 10.77 -3.41
C ALA A 20 -1.30 10.34 -2.00
N THR A 21 -0.41 9.74 -1.21
CA THR A 21 -0.75 9.39 0.18
C THR A 21 -0.98 10.64 1.02
N GLY A 22 -0.22 11.71 0.78
CA GLY A 22 -0.07 12.79 1.75
C GLY A 22 0.82 12.36 2.92
N THR A 23 0.83 13.19 3.95
CA THR A 23 1.37 12.92 5.28
C THR A 23 0.64 11.74 5.95
N PRO A 24 1.20 11.18 7.04
CA PRO A 24 0.53 10.11 7.79
C PRO A 24 -0.89 10.45 8.24
N VAL A 25 -1.12 11.70 8.68
CA VAL A 25 -2.44 12.20 9.10
C VAL A 25 -3.41 12.24 7.92
N GLU A 26 -3.00 12.78 6.77
CA GLU A 26 -3.86 12.83 5.58
C GLU A 26 -4.15 11.43 5.02
N LEU A 27 -3.20 10.49 5.13
CA LEU A 27 -3.42 9.11 4.75
C LEU A 27 -4.42 8.43 5.70
N ALA A 28 -4.35 8.72 7.00
CA ALA A 28 -5.31 8.25 8.00
C ALA A 28 -6.73 8.75 7.68
N ASP A 29 -6.88 10.03 7.36
CA ASP A 29 -8.16 10.63 6.97
C ASP A 29 -8.73 9.99 5.69
N LYS A 30 -7.89 9.79 4.66
CA LYS A 30 -8.29 9.12 3.41
C LYS A 30 -8.76 7.68 3.62
N LEU A 31 -8.27 7.01 4.66
CA LEU A 31 -8.58 5.63 4.99
C LEU A 31 -9.66 5.51 6.07
N GLY A 32 -10.05 6.60 6.72
CA GLY A 32 -10.99 6.60 7.85
C GLY A 32 -10.47 5.82 9.05
N ILE A 33 -9.17 5.93 9.35
CA ILE A 33 -8.49 5.22 10.45
C ILE A 33 -7.63 6.16 11.28
N SER A 34 -7.08 5.64 12.39
CA SER A 34 -6.09 6.37 13.17
C SER A 34 -4.72 6.43 12.46
N GLU A 35 -3.93 7.47 12.75
CA GLU A 35 -2.54 7.56 12.28
C GLU A 35 -1.69 6.35 12.75
N ARG A 36 -1.94 5.85 13.95
CA ARG A 36 -1.31 4.61 14.45
C ARG A 36 -1.57 3.43 13.51
N SER A 37 -2.81 3.26 13.08
CA SER A 37 -3.19 2.18 12.16
C SER A 37 -2.55 2.34 10.79
N VAL A 38 -2.30 3.57 10.32
CA VAL A 38 -1.50 3.80 9.11
C VAL A 38 -0.10 3.23 9.24
N TYR A 39 0.59 3.52 10.35
CA TYR A 39 1.92 2.95 10.59
C TYR A 39 1.90 1.42 10.68
N GLU A 40 0.88 0.83 11.32
CA GLU A 40 0.70 -0.62 11.39
C GLU A 40 0.57 -1.24 9.98
N TYR A 41 -0.24 -0.64 9.09
CA TYR A 41 -0.35 -1.13 7.70
C TYR A 41 0.93 -0.93 6.89
N LEU A 42 1.59 0.21 7.01
CA LEU A 42 2.84 0.48 6.29
C LEU A 42 3.96 -0.46 6.74
N ASN A 43 4.05 -0.75 8.05
CA ASN A 43 5.00 -1.71 8.58
C ASN A 43 4.68 -3.13 8.12
N LEU A 44 3.42 -3.54 8.15
CA LEU A 44 2.99 -4.84 7.61
C LEU A 44 3.38 -4.99 6.13
N MET A 45 3.13 -3.97 5.30
CA MET A 45 3.53 -4.01 3.89
C MET A 45 5.04 -4.11 3.71
N LYS A 46 5.83 -3.39 4.53
CA LYS A 46 7.30 -3.48 4.53
C LYS A 46 7.81 -4.86 4.96
N GLU A 47 7.21 -5.44 6.00
CA GLU A 47 7.54 -6.80 6.47
C GLU A 47 7.25 -7.86 5.39
N LEU A 48 6.24 -7.62 4.55
CA LEU A 48 5.90 -8.44 3.38
C LEU A 48 6.73 -8.09 2.12
N GLY A 49 7.76 -7.24 2.26
CA GLY A 49 8.74 -6.95 1.21
C GLY A 49 8.49 -5.68 0.41
N ALA A 50 7.47 -4.87 0.72
CA ALA A 50 7.21 -3.63 -0.01
C ALA A 50 8.29 -2.56 0.33
N PRO A 51 9.04 -2.03 -0.65
CA PRO A 51 10.14 -1.09 -0.42
C PRO A 51 9.63 0.34 -0.24
N ILE A 52 8.84 0.58 0.80
CA ILE A 52 8.15 1.85 1.05
C ILE A 52 9.09 2.87 1.72
N LYS A 53 9.24 4.04 1.12
CA LYS A 53 9.91 5.21 1.70
C LYS A 53 8.95 6.40 1.82
N PHE A 54 9.28 7.35 2.70
CA PHE A 54 8.57 8.62 2.83
C PHE A 54 9.44 9.77 2.32
N SER A 55 8.86 10.65 1.49
CA SER A 55 9.51 11.91 1.10
C SER A 55 8.93 13.04 1.93
N SER A 56 9.74 13.63 2.82
CA SER A 56 9.32 14.80 3.61
C SER A 56 9.08 16.03 2.72
N TYR A 57 9.87 16.21 1.66
CA TYR A 57 9.71 17.30 0.71
C TYR A 57 8.40 17.21 -0.08
N ARG A 58 8.06 16.01 -0.56
CA ARG A 58 6.83 15.79 -1.35
C ARG A 58 5.62 15.42 -0.51
N GLN A 59 5.81 15.23 0.80
CA GLN A 59 4.81 14.76 1.76
C GLN A 59 4.03 13.56 1.24
N THR A 60 4.73 12.52 0.78
CA THR A 60 4.10 11.29 0.29
C THR A 60 4.99 10.08 0.50
N TYR A 61 4.35 8.93 0.72
CA TYR A 61 4.98 7.64 0.58
C TYR A 61 5.13 7.27 -0.90
N TYR A 62 6.17 6.51 -1.20
CA TYR A 62 6.49 5.99 -2.54
C TYR A 62 7.23 4.65 -2.42
N TYR A 63 7.21 3.86 -3.49
CA TYR A 63 8.09 2.68 -3.61
C TYR A 63 9.46 3.09 -4.14
N ASP A 64 10.51 2.55 -3.53
CA ASP A 64 11.91 2.80 -3.92
C ASP A 64 12.28 2.19 -5.28
N GLU A 65 11.47 1.26 -5.77
CA GLU A 65 11.54 0.63 -7.08
C GLU A 65 10.15 0.58 -7.73
N GLU A 66 10.10 0.43 -9.05
CA GLU A 66 8.83 0.30 -9.77
C GLU A 66 8.18 -1.05 -9.47
N GLY A 67 6.92 -1.02 -9.01
CA GLY A 67 6.22 -2.24 -8.66
C GLY A 67 4.80 -1.98 -8.15
N THR A 68 4.15 -3.09 -7.80
CA THR A 68 2.80 -3.10 -7.23
C THR A 68 2.75 -4.10 -6.08
N PHE A 69 2.14 -3.72 -4.97
CA PHE A 69 1.88 -4.64 -3.86
C PHE A 69 0.54 -5.35 -4.08
N ASN A 70 0.59 -6.62 -4.46
CA ASN A 70 -0.60 -7.40 -4.79
C ASN A 70 -0.78 -8.56 -3.81
N ILE A 71 -1.97 -8.66 -3.23
CA ILE A 71 -2.40 -9.84 -2.46
C ILE A 71 -3.57 -10.47 -3.19
N SER A 72 -3.34 -11.61 -3.83
CA SER A 72 -4.35 -12.32 -4.61
C SER A 72 -4.14 -13.83 -4.58
N PHE A 73 -5.22 -14.56 -4.88
CA PHE A 73 -5.14 -15.97 -5.22
C PHE A 73 -4.81 -16.11 -6.70
N LEU A 74 -3.73 -16.82 -7.01
CA LEU A 74 -3.33 -17.11 -8.39
C LEU A 74 -3.67 -18.58 -8.71
N PRO A 75 -4.60 -18.85 -9.65
CA PRO A 75 -4.81 -20.20 -10.14
C PRO A 75 -3.55 -20.67 -10.90
N LYS A 76 -3.37 -21.99 -10.98
CA LYS A 76 -2.18 -22.62 -11.56
C LYS A 76 -1.88 -22.16 -13.00
N ASP A 77 -2.91 -21.74 -13.75
CA ASP A 77 -2.83 -21.32 -15.15
C ASP A 77 -2.78 -19.79 -15.34
N TYR A 78 -2.45 -19.01 -14.30
CA TYR A 78 -2.40 -17.55 -14.39
C TYR A 78 -1.34 -17.06 -15.41
N ASN A 79 -0.23 -17.78 -15.54
CA ASN A 79 0.89 -17.39 -16.42
C ASN A 79 0.70 -17.78 -17.90
N SER A 80 -0.31 -18.57 -18.27
CA SER A 80 -0.51 -19.04 -19.66
C SER A 80 -1.19 -18.02 -20.59
N LYS A 81 -1.54 -16.82 -20.09
CA LYS A 81 -2.17 -15.74 -20.88
C LYS A 81 -1.34 -14.46 -20.98
N ALA A 82 -0.12 -14.46 -20.47
CA ALA A 82 0.79 -13.31 -20.51
C ALA A 82 1.85 -13.41 -21.63
N GLY A 83 1.60 -14.23 -22.65
CA GLY A 83 2.43 -14.40 -23.85
C GLY A 83 1.68 -13.96 -25.10
#